data_AF-A0A9N9JWR3-F1
#
_entry.id   AF-A0A9N9JWR3-F1
#
_cell.length_a   1.000
_cell.length_b   1.000
_cell.length_c   1.000
_cell.angle_alpha   90.00
_cell.angle_beta   90.00
_cell.angle_gamma   90.00
#
_symmetry.space_group_name_H-M   'P 1'
#
loop_
_entity.id
_entity.type
_entity.pdbx_description
1 polymer ?
#
loop_
_entity_poly.entity_id
_entity_poly.type
_entity_poly.pdbx_seq_one_letter_code
_entity_poly.pdbx_strand_id
1 'polypeptide(L)' 'MPGDQMSLLTVQQFDDVLTDLLLDKIFLWFRTFKLNPSYRETNVSREILVDIVKRNVIQLNKLNDAVHELL' A
#
# COMPACT_ATOMS: atom_id res chain seq x y z
N MET A 1 16.70 -8.69 -19.05
CA MET A 1 15.24 -8.88 -19.15
C MET A 1 14.71 -7.61 -19.81
N PRO A 2 13.99 -7.67 -20.94
CA PRO A 2 13.31 -6.48 -21.44
C PRO A 2 12.37 -6.00 -20.33
N GLY A 3 12.47 -4.73 -19.95
CA GLY A 3 11.70 -4.17 -18.84
C GLY A 3 10.22 -4.35 -19.12
N ASP A 4 9.56 -5.15 -18.29
CA ASP A 4 8.14 -5.41 -18.38
C ASP A 4 7.41 -4.08 -18.23
N GLN A 5 6.90 -3.52 -19.34
CA GLN A 5 6.21 -2.25 -19.31
C GLN A 5 4.90 -2.47 -18.57
N MET A 6 4.82 -1.95 -17.36
CA MET A 6 3.62 -1.98 -16.55
C MET A 6 2.49 -1.29 -17.31
N SER A 7 1.36 -2.00 -17.49
CA SER A 7 0.19 -1.41 -18.16
C SER A 7 -0.31 -0.19 -17.38
N LEU A 8 -0.92 0.77 -18.07
CA LEU A 8 -1.50 1.95 -17.41
C LEU A 8 -2.47 1.56 -16.29
N LEU A 9 -3.29 0.53 -16.52
CA LEU A 9 -4.23 0.03 -15.52
C LEU A 9 -3.50 -0.50 -14.28
N THR A 10 -2.41 -1.24 -14.47
CA THR A 10 -1.61 -1.78 -13.38
C THR A 10 -0.97 -0.65 -12.56
N VAL A 11 -0.47 0.41 -13.22
CA VAL A 11 0.07 1.59 -12.52
C VAL A 11 -1.00 2.26 -11.66
N GLN A 12 -2.21 2.48 -12.21
CA GLN A 12 -3.31 3.10 -11.49
C GLN A 12 -3.74 2.26 -10.28
N GLN A 13 -3.86 0.94 -10.46
CA GLN A 13 -4.20 0.03 -9.36
C GLN A 13 -3.14 0.06 -8.25
N PHE A 14 -1.87 0.09 -8.63
CA PHE A 14 -0.76 0.10 -7.69
C PHE A 14 -0.70 1.41 -6.90
N ASP A 15 -0.83 2.56 -7.57
CA ASP A 15 -0.88 3.88 -6.96
C ASP A 15 -2.04 3.98 -5.95
N ASP A 16 -3.24 3.56 -6.35
CA ASP A 16 -4.43 3.69 -5.51
C ASP A 16 -4.35 2.82 -4.23
N VAL A 17 -3.81 1.60 -4.35
CA VAL A 17 -3.61 0.69 -3.20
C VAL A 17 -2.54 1.23 -2.26
N LEU A 18 -1.39 1.67 -2.80
CA LEU A 18 -0.31 2.18 -1.95
C LEU A 18 -0.68 3.47 -1.25
N THR A 19 -1.35 4.39 -1.95
CA THR A 19 -1.79 5.64 -1.34
C THR A 19 -2.89 5.39 -0.30
N ASP A 20 -3.74 4.38 -0.45
CA ASP A 20 -4.71 4.00 0.58
C ASP A 20 -4.04 3.43 1.83
N LEU A 21 -3.19 2.42 1.66
CA LEU A 21 -2.54 1.75 2.78
C LEU A 21 -1.56 2.67 3.50
N LEU A 22 -0.69 3.36 2.76
CA LEU A 22 0.40 4.12 3.34
C LEU A 22 -0.02 5.54 3.67
N LEU A 23 -0.70 6.24 2.77
CA LEU A 23 -1.04 7.64 3.02
C LEU A 23 -2.35 7.74 3.80
N ASP A 24 -3.46 7.29 3.22
CA ASP A 24 -4.80 7.56 3.74
C ASP A 24 -5.04 6.94 5.11
N LYS A 25 -4.56 5.71 5.33
CA LYS A 25 -4.80 4.99 6.59
C LYS A 25 -3.75 5.21 7.66
N ILE A 26 -2.47 5.33 7.30
CA ILE A 26 -1.39 5.45 8.29
C ILE A 26 -1.11 6.92 8.61
N PHE A 27 -0.88 7.76 7.59
CA PHE A 27 -0.30 9.10 7.74
C PHE A 27 -1.31 10.24 7.68
N LEU A 28 -2.27 10.18 6.76
CA LEU A 28 -3.26 11.21 6.48
C LEU A 28 -4.55 10.90 7.21
N TRP A 29 -5.37 11.91 7.43
CA TRP A 29 -6.70 11.78 8.03
C TRP A 29 -7.81 12.03 7.01
N PHE A 30 -7.45 11.90 5.72
CA PHE A 30 -8.34 12.06 4.59
C PHE A 30 -7.93 11.09 3.48
N ARG A 31 -8.88 10.80 2.59
CA ARG A 31 -8.68 9.94 1.44
C ARG A 31 -8.06 10.73 0.28
N THR A 32 -6.94 10.26 -0.24
CA THR A 32 -6.30 10.81 -1.45
C THR A 32 -7.12 10.51 -2.69
N PHE A 33 -6.84 11.26 -3.76
CA PHE A 33 -7.44 11.01 -5.07
C PHE A 33 -7.07 9.60 -5.57
N LYS A 34 -8.03 8.92 -6.21
CA LYS A 34 -7.82 7.57 -6.78
C LYS A 34 -8.03 7.60 -8.28
N LEU A 35 -7.06 7.06 -9.03
CA LEU A 35 -6.98 7.11 -10.48
C LEU A 35 -7.88 6.08 -11.15
N ASN A 36 -7.99 4.88 -10.58
CA ASN A 36 -8.79 3.80 -11.12
C ASN A 36 -10.27 3.99 -10.72
N PRO A 37 -11.20 4.16 -11.69
CA PRO A 37 -12.62 4.33 -11.40
C PRO A 37 -13.25 3.12 -10.67
N SER A 38 -12.65 1.94 -10.83
CA SER A 38 -13.08 0.69 -10.21
C SER A 38 -12.41 0.44 -8.86
N TYR A 39 -11.60 1.37 -8.36
CA TYR A 39 -10.90 1.20 -7.10
C TYR A 39 -11.87 1.04 -5.94
N ARG A 40 -11.54 0.08 -5.06
CA ARG A 40 -12.23 -0.13 -3.79
C ARG A 40 -11.20 -0.03 -2.68
N GLU A 41 -11.59 0.63 -1.60
CA GLU A 41 -10.78 0.73 -0.39
C GLU A 41 -10.36 -0.67 0.08
N THR A 42 -9.11 -0.80 0.50
CA THR A 42 -8.63 -2.07 1.04
C THR A 42 -9.35 -2.40 2.35
N ASN A 43 -9.51 -3.68 2.66
CA ASN A 43 -10.14 -4.10 3.93
C ASN A 43 -9.16 -4.13 5.12
N VAL A 44 -7.94 -3.62 4.94
CA VAL A 44 -6.92 -3.62 6.00
C VAL A 44 -7.16 -2.45 6.94
N SER A 45 -7.23 -2.70 8.25
CA SER A 45 -7.40 -1.64 9.24
C SER A 45 -6.09 -0.92 9.54
N ARG A 46 -6.19 0.32 10.02
CA ARG A 46 -5.02 1.11 10.43
C ARG A 46 -4.19 0.42 11.50
N GLU A 47 -4.84 -0.23 12.46
CA GLU A 47 -4.19 -0.89 13.59
C GLU A 47 -3.29 -2.03 13.11
N ILE A 48 -3.77 -2.83 12.15
CA ILE A 48 -3.00 -3.92 11.53
C ILE A 48 -1.78 -3.33 10.80
N LEU A 49 -1.98 -2.26 10.02
CA LEU A 49 -0.90 -1.60 9.29
C LEU A 49 0.19 -1.07 10.22
N VAL A 50 -0.21 -0.40 11.30
CA VAL A 50 0.73 0.13 12.30
C VAL A 50 1.49 -1.00 12.99
N ASP A 51 0.86 -2.14 13.27
CA ASP A 51 1.54 -3.30 13.86
C ASP A 51 2.59 -3.89 12.92
N ILE A 52 2.23 -4.13 11.65
CA ILE A 52 3.14 -4.65 10.62
C ILE A 52 4.36 -3.74 10.47
N VAL A 53 4.15 -2.43 10.36
CA VAL A 53 5.25 -1.45 10.21
C VAL A 53 6.13 -1.43 11.46
N LYS A 54 5.54 -1.37 12.66
CA LYS A 54 6.31 -1.35 13.92
C LYS A 54 7.16 -2.61 14.06
N ARG A 55 6.60 -3.79 13.82
CA ARG A 55 7.32 -5.05 13.96
C ARG A 55 8.35 -5.23 12.87
N ASN A 56 7.96 -5.18 11.61
CA ASN A 56 8.83 -5.62 10.52
C ASN A 56 9.80 -4.52 10.05
N VAL A 57 9.39 -3.25 10.04
CA VAL A 57 10.25 -2.15 9.58
C VAL A 57 11.08 -1.59 10.72
N ILE A 58 10.47 -1.24 11.86
CA ILE A 58 11.17 -0.54 12.95
C ILE A 58 11.98 -1.51 13.81
N GLN A 59 11.41 -2.63 14.25
CA GLN A 59 12.09 -3.55 15.17
C GLN A 59 13.01 -4.53 14.45
N LEU A 60 12.53 -5.17 13.39
CA LEU A 60 13.27 -6.25 12.71
C LEU A 60 14.13 -5.77 11.53
N ASN A 61 13.89 -4.56 11.02
CA ASN A 61 14.51 -4.03 9.80
C ASN A 61 14.42 -4.99 8.59
N LYS A 62 13.26 -5.66 8.46
CA LYS A 62 12.93 -6.59 7.39
C LYS A 62 11.79 -6.02 6.53
N LEU A 63 12.15 -5.11 5.63
CA LEU A 63 11.21 -4.44 4.75
C LEU A 63 10.41 -5.43 3.87
N ASN A 64 11.07 -6.48 3.36
CA ASN A 64 10.41 -7.48 2.51
C ASN A 64 9.34 -8.25 3.27
N ASP A 65 9.58 -8.57 4.54
CA ASP A 65 8.58 -9.25 5.40
C ASP A 65 7.38 -8.33 5.63
N ALA A 66 7.58 -7.02 5.77
CA ALA A 66 6.49 -6.06 5.84
C ALA A 66 5.64 -6.09 4.55
N VAL A 67 6.29 -6.04 3.38
CA VAL A 67 5.60 -6.08 2.08
C VAL A 67 4.79 -7.37 1.90
N HIS A 68 5.36 -8.52 2.27
CA HIS A 68 4.67 -9.82 2.18
C HIS A 68 3.46 -9.96 3.11
N GLU A 69 3.44 -9.25 4.23
CA GLU A 69 2.28 -9.26 5.12
C GLU A 69 1.21 -8.21 4.72
N LEU A 70 1.61 -7.20 3.94
CA LEU A 70 0.76 -6.12 3.46
C LEU A 70 -0.01 -6.46 2.17
N LEU A 71 0.58 -7.27 1.29
CA LEU A 71 0.12 -7.58 -0.07
C LEU A 71 -0.09 -9.08 -0.27
#